data_AF-A0A936LE33-F1
#
_entry.id   AF-A0A936LE33-F1
#
_cell.length_a   1.000
_cell.length_b   1.000
_cell.length_c   1.000
_cell.angle_alpha   90.00
_cell.angle_beta   90.00
_cell.angle_gamma   90.00
#
_symmetry.space_group_name_H-M   'P 1'
#
loop_
_entity.id
_entity.type
_entity.pdbx_description
1 polymer ?
#
loop_
_entity_poly.entity_id
_entity_poly.type
_entity_poly.pdbx_seq_one_letter_code
_entity_poly.pdbx_strand_id
1 'polypeptide(L)' 'MRTNIVLNDDLVNEVMRLANVKTKRKAVDIALRRFIASQKQRRILELVGQDLLDPTYDHKAARAGDDPR' A
#
# COMPACT_ATOMS: atom_id res chain seq x y z
N MET A 1 -0.65 -0.84 23.73
CA MET A 1 -1.62 -1.58 24.57
C MET A 1 -1.21 -3.05 24.63
N ARG A 2 -1.50 -3.74 25.74
CA ARG A 2 -1.31 -5.20 25.84
C ARG A 2 -2.68 -5.84 25.68
N THR A 3 -2.86 -6.64 24.64
CA THR A 3 -4.12 -7.31 24.32
C THR A 3 -3.85 -8.79 24.19
N ASN A 4 -4.69 -9.62 24.80
CA ASN A 4 -4.58 -11.07 24.66
C ASN A 4 -5.54 -11.51 23.56
N ILE A 5 -4.99 -12.02 22.46
CA ILE A 5 -5.74 -12.51 21.30
C ILE A 5 -5.14 -13.85 20.89
N VAL A 6 -6.00 -14.80 20.52
CA VAL A 6 -5.55 -16.08 19.98
C VAL A 6 -5.22 -15.88 18.51
N LEU A 7 -3.99 -16.19 18.12
CA LEU A 7 -3.50 -16.09 16.74
C LEU A 7 -3.09 -17.47 16.24
N ASN A 8 -3.28 -17.71 14.95
CA ASN A 8 -2.72 -18.89 14.30
C ASN A 8 -1.20 -18.74 14.18
N ASP A 9 -0.45 -19.64 14.81
CA ASP A 9 1.01 -19.58 14.85
C ASP A 9 1.67 -19.80 13.48
N ASP A 10 1.08 -20.63 12.61
CA ASP A 10 1.62 -20.87 11.27
C ASP A 10 1.57 -19.59 10.43
N LEU A 11 0.45 -18.86 10.52
CA LEU A 11 0.27 -17.58 9.84
C LEU A 11 1.26 -16.52 10.37
N VAL A 12 1.46 -16.47 11.69
CA VAL A 12 2.42 -15.52 12.29
C VAL A 12 3.85 -15.89 11.87
N ASN A 13 4.20 -17.16 11.83
CA ASN A 13 5.52 -17.63 11.41
C ASN A 13 5.78 -17.31 9.93
N GLU A 14 4.77 -17.47 9.08
CA GLU A 14 4.85 -17.08 7.66
C GLU A 14 5.06 -15.58 7.50
N VAL A 15 4.29 -14.75 8.21
CA VAL A 15 4.50 -13.29 8.21
C VAL A 15 5.90 -12.94 8.72
N MET A 16 6.37 -13.60 9.78
CA MET A 16 7.71 -13.38 10.33
C MET A 16 8.81 -13.68 9.31
N ARG A 17 8.67 -14.79 8.57
CA ARG A 17 9.59 -15.20 7.51
C ARG A 17 9.57 -14.22 6.34
N LEU A 18 8.38 -13.83 5.85
CA LEU A 18 8.22 -12.89 4.73
C LEU A 18 8.67 -11.46 5.09
N ALA A 19 8.42 -11.02 6.32
CA ALA A 19 8.82 -9.71 6.79
C ALA A 19 10.25 -9.66 7.36
N ASN A 20 10.93 -10.82 7.44
CA ASN A 20 12.25 -11.00 8.04
C ASN A 20 12.37 -10.36 9.44
N VAL A 21 11.46 -10.72 10.35
CA VAL A 21 11.43 -10.19 11.73
C VAL A 21 11.51 -11.27 12.79
N LYS A 22 12.13 -10.92 13.92
CA LYS A 22 12.39 -11.84 15.03
C LYS A 22 11.26 -11.93 16.06
N THR A 23 10.27 -11.03 16.03
CA THR A 23 9.22 -10.97 17.07
C THR A 23 7.82 -10.99 16.49
N LYS A 24 6.93 -11.77 17.13
CA LYS A 24 5.50 -11.84 16.78
C LYS A 24 4.84 -10.45 16.80
N ARG A 25 5.18 -9.60 17.78
CA ARG A 25 4.69 -8.21 17.86
C ARG A 25 5.01 -7.40 16.60
N LYS A 26 6.24 -7.49 16.11
CA LYS A 26 6.66 -6.74 14.92
C LYS A 26 6.02 -7.30 13.65
N ALA A 27 5.84 -8.62 13.58
CA ALA A 27 5.11 -9.27 12.49
C ALA A 27 3.66 -8.78 12.40
N VAL A 28 2.94 -8.74 13.53
CA VAL A 28 1.56 -8.25 13.61
C VAL A 28 1.47 -6.77 13.22
N ASP A 29 2.36 -5.92 13.73
CA ASP A 29 2.38 -4.49 13.36
C ASP A 29 2.59 -4.29 11.85
N ILE A 30 3.53 -5.02 11.25
CA ILE A 30 3.80 -4.96 9.81
C ILE A 30 2.59 -5.45 9.00
N ALA A 31 1.97 -6.56 9.41
CA ALA A 31 0.81 -7.11 8.74
C ALA A 31 -0.37 -6.11 8.73
N LEU A 32 -0.65 -5.47 9.87
CA LEU A 32 -1.71 -4.47 9.98
C LEU A 32 -1.44 -3.25 9.09
N ARG A 33 -0.20 -2.73 9.10
CA ARG A 33 0.19 -1.61 8.23
C ARG A 33 0.04 -1.95 6.76
N ARG A 34 0.50 -3.14 6.35
CA ARG A 34 0.38 -3.63 4.96
C ARG A 34 -1.07 -3.81 4.54
N PHE A 35 -1.92 -4.31 5.42
CA PHE A 35 -3.35 -4.45 5.16
C PHE A 35 -4.01 -3.09 4.93
N ILE A 36 -3.74 -2.10 5.80
CA ILE A 36 -4.28 -0.75 5.60
C ILE A 36 -3.77 -0.13 4.29
N ALA A 37 -2.48 -0.28 4.00
CA ALA A 37 -1.89 0.22 2.77
C ALA A 37 -2.52 -0.41 1.52
N SER A 38 -2.75 -1.73 1.53
CA SER A 38 -3.37 -2.43 0.41
C SER A 38 -4.83 -2.02 0.19
N GLN A 39 -5.59 -1.77 1.27
CA GLN A 39 -6.95 -1.23 1.16
C GLN A 39 -6.95 0.20 0.62
N LYS A 40 -6.03 1.06 1.08
CA LYS A 40 -5.90 2.43 0.56
C LYS A 40 -5.52 2.45 -0.92
N GLN A 41 -4.64 1.55 -1.35
CA GLN A 41 -4.26 1.44 -2.76
C GLN A 41 -5.44 0.99 -3.63
N ARG A 42 -6.27 0.07 -3.15
CA ARG A 42 -7.50 -0.33 -3.86
C ARG A 42 -8.44 0.84 -4.11
N ARG A 43 -8.43 1.85 -3.24
CA ARG A 43 -9.23 3.06 -3.39
C ARG A 43 -8.90 3.87 -4.65
N ILE A 44 -7.70 3.71 -5.21
CA ILE A 44 -7.35 4.32 -6.51
C ILE A 44 -8.30 3.84 -7.61
N LEU A 45 -8.82 2.60 -7.52
CA LEU A 45 -9.79 2.08 -8.48
C LEU A 45 -11.11 2.85 -8.46
N GLU A 46 -11.46 3.53 -7.35
CA GLU A 46 -12.64 4.39 -7.28
C GLU A 46 -12.50 5.62 -8.17
N LEU A 47 -11.28 6.03 -8.50
CA LEU A 47 -11.00 7.18 -9.37
C LEU A 47 -11.17 6.84 -10.87
N VAL A 48 -11.27 5.56 -11.21
CA VAL A 48 -11.46 5.13 -12.61
C VAL A 48 -12.83 5.59 -13.10
N GLY A 49 -12.84 6.32 -14.21
CA GLY A 49 -14.07 6.86 -14.81
C GLY A 49 -14.54 8.19 -14.23
N GLN A 50 -13.83 8.75 -13.24
CA GLN A 50 -14.06 10.12 -12.81
C GLN A 50 -13.37 11.10 -13.76
N ASP A 51 -14.03 12.21 -14.08
CA ASP A 51 -13.48 13.29 -14.90
C ASP A 51 -12.56 14.19 -14.05
N LEU A 52 -11.40 13.63 -13.69
CA LEU A 52 -10.43 14.27 -12.78
C LEU A 52 -9.35 15.06 -13.53
N LEU A 53 -9.34 15.01 -14.86
CA LEU A 53 -8.39 15.76 -15.67
C LEU A 53 -8.94 17.16 -15.90
N ASP A 54 -8.07 18.16 -15.79
CA ASP A 54 -8.45 19.50 -16.19
C ASP A 54 -8.85 19.49 -17.69
N PRO A 55 -10.00 20.07 -18.09
CA PRO A 55 -10.42 20.10 -19.48
C PRO A 55 -9.40 20.72 -20.44
N THR A 56 -8.47 21.52 -19.91
CA THR A 56 -7.39 22.18 -20.66
C THR A 56 -6.05 21.45 -20.54
N TYR A 57 -6.00 20.29 -19.89
CA TYR A 57 -4.78 19.51 -19.70
C TYR A 57 -4.26 18.90 -21.02
N ASP A 58 -3.16 19.46 -21.54
CA ASP A 58 -2.47 18.92 -22.71
C ASP A 58 -1.40 17.89 -22.34
N HIS A 59 -1.76 16.61 -22.47
CA HIS A 59 -0.85 15.48 -22.24
C HIS A 59 0.29 15.38 -23.27
N LYS A 60 0.20 16.03 -24.43
CA LYS A 60 1.27 16.06 -25.44
C LYS A 60 2.34 17.07 -25.04
N ALA A 61 1.94 18.25 -24.57
CA ALA A 61 2.87 19.23 -24.01
C ALA A 61 3.64 18.65 -22.80
N ALA A 62 2.96 17.92 -21.91
CA ALA A 62 3.61 17.27 -20.76
C ALA A 62 4.60 16.15 -21.15
N ARG A 63 4.42 15.49 -22.31
CA ARG A 63 5.32 14.44 -22.82
C ARG A 63 6.45 14.96 -23.69
N ALA A 64 6.27 16.13 -24.30
CA ALA A 64 7.27 16.71 -25.19
C ALA A 64 8.60 16.96 -24.47
N GLY A 65 8.56 17.09 -23.14
CA GLY A 65 9.73 17.27 -22.30
C GLY A 65 10.36 18.62 -22.57
N ASP A 66 10.37 19.51 -21.58
CA ASP A 66 11.50 20.43 -21.49
C ASP A 66 12.71 19.56 -21.13
N ASP A 67 13.33 18.92 -22.13
CA ASP A 67 14.65 18.30 -22.01
C ASP A 67 15.69 19.26 -22.63
N PRO A 68 16.23 20.22 -21.85
CA PRO A 68 17.40 20.97 -22.24
C PRO A 68 18.67 20.20 -21.84
N ARG A 69 18.87 19.01 -22.44
CA ARG A 69 20.15 18.30 -22.37
C ARG A 69 20.72 18.06 -23.75
#